data_AF-A0A8C5ZH30-F1
#
_entry.id   AF-A0A8C5ZH30-F1
#
_cell.length_a   1.000
_cell.length_b   1.000
_cell.length_c   1.000
_cell.angle_alpha   90.00
_cell.angle_beta   90.00
_cell.angle_gamma   90.00
#
_symmetry.space_group_name_H-M   'P 1'
#
loop_
_entity.id
_entity.type
_entity.pdbx_description
1 polymer ?
#
loop_
_entity_poly.entity_id
_entity_poly.type
_entity_poly.pdbx_seq_one_letter_code
_entity_poly.pdbx_strand_id
1 'polypeptide(L)'
;AEARLAAKRAARAEARDIRMRELERQQKELDEKSDKQYAENYTRPSSRNSASATTPLSGNSSRRGSGDTSSLIDPDTSLSELRDIYELKDQIQDVEGRYMQGLKELKESLSEVEEKYKKAMVSNAQLDNEKNNLIYQVDTLKDVIEEQEEQMAEFYRENEEKSKELERQKHMCSVLQHKMDELKEGLRQRDELIEKHGLVIIPDGTPNGDVNHEPVVGAITVVSQKAAQVLESAGEGPLDVRLQKLAGEKEELLSQIRKLKLQLEEERQKCSRNDGTAGDLAGLQNGSDLQFIEMQRDANRQISEYKFKLSKAEQDITTLEQSINRLEGQVLRYKTAAENAEKVEDELKAEKRKLQRELRTALDKIEEMEMTNSHLAKRLEKMKANRTALLAQQ
;
A
#
# COMPACT_ATOMS: atom_id res chain seq x y z
N ALA A 1 -15.00 15.79 8.60
CA ALA A 1 -15.20 15.05 7.34
C ALA A 1 -14.60 13.65 7.43
N GLU A 2 -13.34 13.54 7.85
CA GLU A 2 -12.61 12.28 8.08
C GLU A 2 -13.32 11.28 9.01
N ALA A 3 -13.86 11.73 10.15
CA ALA A 3 -14.64 10.86 11.05
C ALA A 3 -15.89 10.24 10.39
N ARG A 4 -16.53 10.97 9.46
CA ARG A 4 -17.68 10.44 8.70
C ARG A 4 -17.23 9.42 7.66
N LEU A 5 -16.05 9.64 7.05
CA LEU A 5 -15.46 8.71 6.09
C LEU A 5 -15.04 7.40 6.80
N ALA A 6 -14.39 7.51 7.96
CA ALA A 6 -14.03 6.36 8.79
C ALA A 6 -15.25 5.55 9.23
N ALA A 7 -16.33 6.20 9.65
CA ALA A 7 -17.60 5.53 9.96
C ALA A 7 -18.19 4.81 8.74
N LYS A 8 -18.09 5.40 7.54
CA LYS A 8 -18.53 4.75 6.30
C LYS A 8 -17.68 3.53 5.95
N ARG A 9 -16.36 3.61 6.13
CA ARG A 9 -15.42 2.48 5.96
C ARG A 9 -15.73 1.34 6.93
N ALA A 10 -15.97 1.65 8.20
CA ALA A 10 -16.36 0.66 9.20
C ALA A 10 -17.69 -0.02 8.88
N ALA A 11 -18.72 0.75 8.48
CA ALA A 11 -20.01 0.21 8.09
C ALA A 11 -19.92 -0.70 6.85
N ARG A 12 -19.10 -0.34 5.86
CA ARG A 12 -18.84 -1.22 4.70
C ARG A 12 -18.12 -2.51 5.12
N ALA A 13 -17.11 -2.42 5.99
CA ALA A 13 -16.41 -3.61 6.49
C ALA A 13 -17.33 -4.56 7.26
N GLU A 14 -18.22 -4.02 8.10
CA GLU A 14 -19.23 -4.80 8.83
C GLU A 14 -20.24 -5.45 7.87
N ALA A 15 -20.69 -4.71 6.84
CA ALA A 15 -21.59 -5.26 5.81
C ALA A 15 -20.95 -6.42 5.03
N ARG A 16 -19.66 -6.32 4.67
CA ARG A 16 -18.90 -7.43 4.06
C ARG A 16 -18.85 -8.65 4.97
N ASP A 17 -18.59 -8.46 6.26
CA ASP A 17 -18.45 -9.55 7.23
C ASP A 17 -19.79 -10.27 7.49
N ILE A 18 -20.89 -9.51 7.60
CA ILE A 18 -22.25 -10.10 7.71
C ILE A 18 -22.56 -10.94 6.48
N ARG A 19 -22.27 -10.41 5.29
CA ARG A 19 -22.53 -11.09 4.02
C ARG A 19 -21.71 -12.37 3.85
N MET A 20 -20.46 -12.38 4.30
CA MET A 20 -19.61 -13.58 4.33
C MET A 20 -20.16 -14.65 5.28
N ARG A 21 -20.64 -14.25 6.46
CA ARG A 21 -21.25 -15.19 7.41
C ARG A 21 -22.58 -15.79 6.93
N GLU A 22 -23.41 -15.00 6.24
CA GLU A 22 -24.65 -15.47 5.62
C GLU A 22 -24.37 -16.53 4.54
N LEU A 23 -23.33 -16.30 3.73
CA LEU A 23 -22.87 -17.24 2.70
C LEU A 23 -22.43 -18.58 3.27
N GLU A 24 -21.57 -18.57 4.29
CA GLU A 24 -21.12 -19.79 4.97
C GLU A 24 -22.30 -20.57 5.57
N ARG A 25 -23.31 -19.85 6.08
CA ARG A 25 -24.53 -20.47 6.61
C ARG A 25 -25.35 -21.12 5.49
N GLN A 26 -25.57 -20.43 4.38
CA GLN A 26 -26.32 -20.99 3.24
C GLN A 26 -25.63 -22.21 2.65
N GLN A 27 -24.30 -22.19 2.54
CA GLN A 27 -23.51 -23.34 2.09
C GLN A 27 -23.69 -24.54 3.02
N LYS A 28 -23.60 -24.34 4.34
CA LYS A 28 -23.83 -25.41 5.33
C LYS A 28 -25.25 -25.98 5.27
N GLU A 29 -26.27 -25.13 5.13
CA GLU A 29 -27.66 -25.60 5.03
C GLU A 29 -27.93 -26.43 3.76
N LEU A 30 -27.21 -26.14 2.66
CA LEU A 30 -27.30 -26.92 1.43
C LEU A 30 -26.62 -28.27 1.56
N ASP A 31 -25.42 -28.30 2.14
CA ASP A 31 -24.68 -29.54 2.38
C ASP A 31 -25.50 -30.49 3.29
N GLU A 32 -26.12 -29.95 4.35
CA GLU A 32 -27.03 -30.71 5.21
C GLU A 32 -28.30 -31.22 4.48
N LYS A 33 -28.84 -30.45 3.53
CA LYS A 33 -30.02 -30.85 2.74
C LYS A 33 -29.66 -31.91 1.70
N SER A 34 -28.50 -31.83 1.05
CA SER A 34 -28.01 -32.86 0.15
C SER A 34 -27.75 -34.16 0.88
N ASP A 35 -27.15 -34.11 2.08
CA ASP A 35 -26.90 -35.30 2.90
C ASP A 35 -28.19 -35.97 3.37
N LYS A 36 -29.21 -35.17 3.75
CA LYS A 36 -30.54 -35.69 4.11
C LYS A 36 -31.24 -36.37 2.92
N GLN A 37 -31.19 -35.79 1.71
CA GLN A 37 -31.75 -36.42 0.51
C GLN A 37 -30.98 -37.70 0.11
N TYR A 38 -29.67 -37.75 0.33
CA TYR A 38 -28.87 -38.96 0.10
C TYR A 38 -29.22 -40.07 1.11
N ALA A 39 -29.39 -39.73 2.39
CA ALA A 39 -29.76 -40.68 3.43
C ALA A 39 -31.20 -41.22 3.25
N GLU A 40 -32.14 -40.39 2.80
CA GLU A 40 -33.54 -40.77 2.62
C GLU A 40 -33.74 -41.71 1.42
N ASN A 41 -32.92 -41.57 0.37
CA ASN A 41 -32.94 -42.46 -0.80
C ASN A 41 -32.34 -43.86 -0.53
N TYR A 42 -31.42 -44.00 0.42
CA TYR A 42 -30.80 -45.30 0.76
C TYR A 42 -31.48 -46.06 1.92
N THR A 43 -32.41 -45.43 2.64
CA THR A 43 -33.03 -46.03 3.85
C THR A 43 -34.46 -46.51 3.64
N ARG A 44 -35.07 -46.34 2.46
CA ARG A 44 -36.45 -46.79 2.24
C ARG A 44 -36.49 -48.29 1.88
N PRO A 45 -37.05 -49.17 2.73
CA PRO A 45 -37.23 -50.57 2.34
C PRO A 45 -38.28 -50.61 1.24
N SER A 46 -37.92 -51.16 0.08
CA SER A 46 -38.87 -51.58 -0.94
C SER A 46 -39.67 -52.77 -0.40
N SER A 47 -40.69 -52.51 0.40
CA SER A 47 -41.68 -53.52 0.77
C SER A 47 -42.99 -52.86 1.13
N ARG A 48 -43.95 -52.98 0.22
CA ARG A 48 -45.36 -53.14 0.56
C ARG A 48 -46.07 -53.90 -0.54
N ASN A 49 -46.25 -55.20 -0.27
CA ASN A 49 -47.23 -56.05 -0.90
C ASN A 49 -48.61 -55.38 -0.92
N SER A 50 -49.36 -55.65 -1.98
CA SER A 50 -50.82 -55.69 -1.92
C SER A 50 -51.28 -56.91 -2.71
N ALA A 51 -51.26 -58.05 -2.04
CA ALA A 51 -52.12 -59.16 -2.42
C ALA A 51 -53.56 -58.76 -2.10
N SER A 52 -54.43 -58.79 -3.10
CA SER A 52 -55.87 -58.96 -2.87
C SER A 52 -56.35 -59.98 -3.90
N ALA A 53 -56.53 -61.19 -3.40
CA ALA A 53 -57.35 -62.21 -4.01
C ALA A 53 -58.81 -61.80 -3.83
N THR A 54 -59.56 -61.73 -4.93
CA THR A 54 -61.02 -61.84 -4.91
C THR A 54 -61.48 -62.71 -6.08
N THR A 55 -61.76 -63.97 -5.74
CA THR A 55 -62.94 -64.75 -6.14
C THR A 55 -63.20 -65.09 -7.62
N PRO A 56 -63.27 -66.38 -7.98
CA PRO A 56 -64.09 -66.86 -9.09
C PRO A 56 -65.48 -67.27 -8.56
N LEU A 57 -66.54 -66.56 -8.95
CA LEU A 57 -67.93 -67.04 -8.87
C LEU A 57 -68.42 -67.11 -10.33
N SER A 58 -68.66 -68.30 -10.90
CA SER A 58 -69.82 -69.18 -10.69
C SER A 58 -71.15 -68.55 -11.11
N GLY A 59 -71.65 -69.05 -12.25
CA GLY A 59 -73.02 -69.55 -12.41
C GLY A 59 -74.18 -68.57 -12.41
N ASN A 60 -74.80 -68.40 -13.59
CA ASN A 60 -76.24 -68.57 -13.86
C ASN A 60 -76.51 -68.21 -15.34
N SER A 61 -76.97 -69.13 -16.19
CA SER A 61 -78.35 -69.65 -16.30
C SER A 61 -79.13 -68.94 -17.42
N SER A 62 -79.36 -69.65 -18.52
CA SER A 62 -80.73 -69.88 -19.01
C SER A 62 -80.71 -70.97 -20.09
N ARG A 63 -81.18 -72.17 -19.70
CA ARG A 63 -81.72 -73.15 -20.64
C ARG A 63 -83.13 -72.68 -21.01
N ARG A 64 -83.33 -72.34 -22.28
CA ARG A 64 -84.65 -72.43 -22.93
C ARG A 64 -84.45 -73.01 -24.32
N GLY A 65 -84.88 -74.26 -24.46
CA GLY A 65 -85.13 -74.87 -25.76
C GLY A 65 -86.50 -74.46 -26.30
N SER A 66 -86.58 -74.40 -27.63
CA SER A 66 -87.75 -74.45 -28.52
C SER A 66 -87.35 -73.67 -29.78
N GLY A 67 -87.49 -74.14 -31.00
CA GLY A 67 -88.12 -75.33 -31.56
C GLY A 67 -88.10 -75.12 -33.08
N ASP A 68 -87.84 -76.19 -33.81
CA ASP A 68 -88.20 -76.42 -35.21
C ASP A 68 -87.96 -75.30 -36.24
N THR A 69 -86.83 -75.39 -36.94
CA THR A 69 -86.82 -75.30 -38.41
C THR A 69 -85.73 -76.22 -38.96
N SER A 70 -86.14 -77.34 -39.55
CA SER A 70 -85.30 -78.15 -40.43
C SER A 70 -84.87 -77.29 -41.61
N SER A 71 -83.59 -76.95 -41.69
CA SER A 71 -82.94 -76.57 -42.94
C SER A 71 -81.62 -77.33 -43.01
N LEU A 72 -81.38 -78.03 -44.12
CA LEU A 72 -80.07 -78.59 -44.45
C LEU A 72 -78.99 -77.50 -44.22
N ILE A 73 -78.14 -77.67 -43.20
CA ILE A 73 -76.93 -76.85 -43.03
C ILE A 73 -75.74 -77.77 -43.30
N ASP A 74 -74.97 -77.38 -44.29
CA ASP A 74 -73.78 -78.06 -44.79
C ASP A 74 -72.69 -78.04 -43.69
N PRO A 75 -72.11 -79.19 -43.27
CA PRO A 75 -71.06 -79.24 -42.25
C PRO A 75 -69.85 -78.33 -42.53
N ASP A 76 -69.62 -77.96 -43.79
CA ASP A 76 -68.56 -77.04 -44.20
C ASP A 76 -68.81 -75.57 -43.79
N THR A 77 -70.07 -75.15 -43.59
CA THR A 77 -70.40 -73.76 -43.19
C THR A 77 -70.06 -73.51 -41.72
N SER A 78 -70.43 -74.44 -40.83
CA SER A 78 -70.14 -74.36 -39.39
C SER A 78 -68.64 -74.43 -39.08
N LEU A 79 -67.87 -75.12 -39.91
CA LEU A 79 -66.41 -75.18 -39.80
C LEU A 79 -65.73 -73.88 -40.29
N SER A 80 -66.32 -73.18 -41.26
CA SER A 80 -65.86 -71.87 -41.70
C SER A 80 -66.05 -70.82 -40.60
N GLU A 81 -67.23 -70.76 -39.97
CA GLU A 81 -67.49 -69.82 -38.87
C GLU A 81 -66.56 -70.06 -37.66
N LEU A 82 -66.24 -71.32 -37.35
CA LEU A 82 -65.28 -71.65 -36.30
C LEU A 82 -63.86 -71.15 -36.64
N ARG A 83 -63.45 -71.26 -37.91
CA ARG A 83 -62.15 -70.73 -38.38
C ARG A 83 -62.10 -69.21 -38.26
N ASP A 84 -63.17 -68.52 -38.66
CA ASP A 84 -63.28 -67.06 -38.54
C ASP A 84 -63.20 -66.60 -37.07
N ILE A 85 -63.79 -67.34 -36.13
CA ILE A 85 -63.70 -67.05 -34.70
C ILE A 85 -62.25 -67.16 -34.18
N TYR A 86 -61.49 -68.17 -34.63
CA TYR A 86 -60.07 -68.29 -34.26
C TYR A 86 -59.23 -67.17 -34.89
N GLU A 87 -59.49 -66.79 -36.15
CA GLU A 87 -58.83 -65.66 -36.78
C GLU A 87 -59.13 -64.33 -36.08
N LEU A 88 -60.39 -64.07 -35.70
CA LEU A 88 -60.76 -62.90 -34.91
C LEU A 88 -60.07 -62.91 -33.54
N LYS A 89 -59.97 -64.07 -32.89
CA LYS A 89 -59.28 -64.21 -31.60
C LYS A 89 -57.80 -63.87 -31.71
N ASP A 90 -57.12 -64.34 -32.76
CA ASP A 90 -55.71 -64.03 -33.00
C ASP A 90 -55.53 -62.53 -33.31
N GLN A 91 -56.42 -61.92 -34.11
CA GLN A 91 -56.41 -60.47 -34.35
C GLN A 91 -56.62 -59.66 -33.06
N ILE A 92 -57.51 -60.10 -32.16
CA ILE A 92 -57.72 -59.47 -30.86
C ILE A 92 -56.44 -59.57 -30.02
N GLN A 93 -55.79 -60.73 -29.97
CA GLN A 93 -54.53 -60.92 -29.25
C GLN A 93 -53.41 -60.03 -29.81
N ASP A 94 -53.32 -59.86 -31.14
CA ASP A 94 -52.36 -58.96 -31.78
C ASP A 94 -52.64 -57.48 -31.47
N VAL A 95 -53.91 -57.09 -31.39
CA VAL A 95 -54.31 -55.72 -30.98
C VAL A 95 -54.02 -55.50 -29.50
N GLU A 96 -54.34 -56.45 -28.63
CA GLU A 96 -54.04 -56.41 -27.20
C GLU A 96 -52.52 -56.36 -26.96
N GLY A 97 -51.75 -57.16 -27.70
CA GLY A 97 -50.29 -57.16 -27.66
C GLY A 97 -49.69 -55.81 -28.04
N ARG A 98 -50.17 -55.20 -29.14
CA ARG A 98 -49.77 -53.84 -29.55
C ARG A 98 -50.18 -52.77 -28.53
N TYR A 99 -51.37 -52.88 -27.96
CA TYR A 99 -51.84 -51.96 -26.92
C TYR A 99 -50.98 -52.04 -25.66
N MET A 100 -50.68 -53.26 -25.19
CA MET A 100 -49.83 -53.49 -24.02
C MET A 100 -48.40 -53.01 -24.24
N GLN A 101 -47.85 -53.20 -25.44
CA GLN A 101 -46.54 -52.68 -25.83
C GLN A 101 -46.52 -51.14 -25.84
N GLY A 102 -47.51 -50.48 -26.45
CA GLY A 102 -47.62 -49.02 -26.44
C GLY A 102 -47.78 -48.45 -25.04
N LEU A 103 -48.51 -49.13 -24.16
CA LEU A 103 -48.68 -48.73 -22.76
C LEU A 103 -47.37 -48.89 -21.95
N LYS A 104 -46.55 -49.91 -22.27
CA LYS A 104 -45.22 -50.08 -21.68
C LYS A 104 -44.26 -48.97 -22.12
N GLU A 105 -44.22 -48.66 -23.41
CA GLU A 105 -43.39 -47.57 -23.97
C GLU A 105 -43.79 -46.20 -23.39
N LEU A 106 -45.09 -45.94 -23.22
CA LEU A 106 -45.57 -44.71 -22.61
C LEU A 106 -45.14 -44.57 -21.15
N LYS A 107 -45.14 -45.68 -20.39
CA LYS A 107 -44.67 -45.70 -18.99
C LYS A 107 -43.16 -45.48 -18.91
N GLU A 108 -42.38 -46.10 -19.79
CA GLU A 108 -40.93 -45.92 -19.87
C GLU A 108 -40.59 -44.46 -20.25
N SER A 109 -41.28 -43.89 -21.24
CA SER A 109 -41.14 -42.49 -21.63
C SER A 109 -41.50 -41.53 -20.50
N LEU A 110 -42.58 -41.81 -19.77
CA LEU A 110 -42.97 -41.01 -18.60
C LEU A 110 -41.86 -41.04 -17.52
N SER A 111 -41.35 -42.22 -17.19
CA SER A 111 -40.25 -42.38 -16.22
C SER A 111 -38.99 -41.63 -16.66
N GLU A 112 -38.64 -41.67 -17.94
CA GLU A 112 -37.47 -40.96 -18.48
C GLU A 112 -37.63 -39.44 -18.37
N VAL A 113 -38.81 -38.91 -18.65
CA VAL A 113 -39.12 -37.47 -18.52
C VAL A 113 -39.12 -37.05 -17.04
N GLU A 114 -39.66 -37.87 -16.15
CA GLU A 114 -39.63 -37.62 -14.69
C GLU A 114 -38.20 -37.56 -14.15
N GLU A 115 -37.30 -38.46 -14.59
CA GLU A 115 -35.88 -38.40 -14.21
C GLU A 115 -35.17 -37.17 -14.75
N LYS A 116 -35.42 -36.81 -16.02
CA LYS A 116 -34.88 -35.58 -16.62
C LYS A 116 -35.34 -34.34 -15.86
N TYR A 117 -36.63 -34.30 -15.46
CA TYR A 117 -37.17 -33.21 -14.65
C TYR A 117 -36.49 -33.12 -13.28
N LYS A 118 -36.29 -34.24 -12.58
CA LYS A 118 -35.56 -34.27 -11.30
C LYS A 118 -34.13 -33.74 -11.45
N LYS A 119 -33.40 -34.17 -12.49
CA LYS A 119 -32.03 -33.69 -12.77
C LYS A 119 -32.02 -32.18 -13.05
N ALA A 120 -32.95 -31.69 -13.86
CA ALA A 120 -33.08 -30.26 -14.15
C ALA A 120 -33.39 -29.44 -12.89
N MET A 121 -34.23 -29.96 -11.98
CA MET A 121 -34.56 -29.28 -10.72
C MET A 121 -33.34 -29.15 -9.79
N VAL A 122 -32.53 -30.22 -9.68
CA VAL A 122 -31.28 -30.19 -8.90
C VAL A 122 -30.28 -29.21 -9.51
N SER A 123 -30.11 -29.25 -10.84
CA SER A 123 -29.22 -28.32 -11.55
C SER A 123 -29.69 -26.86 -11.40
N ASN A 124 -30.99 -26.58 -11.45
CA ASN A 124 -31.52 -25.23 -11.26
C ASN A 124 -31.24 -24.71 -9.85
N ALA A 125 -31.42 -25.55 -8.82
CA ALA A 125 -31.08 -25.18 -7.45
C ALA A 125 -29.57 -24.90 -7.28
N GLN A 126 -28.69 -25.67 -7.95
CA GLN A 126 -27.25 -25.40 -7.95
C GLN A 126 -26.92 -24.05 -8.61
N LEU A 127 -27.52 -23.76 -9.77
CA LEU A 127 -27.32 -22.49 -10.47
C LEU A 127 -27.81 -21.28 -9.66
N ASP A 128 -28.93 -21.41 -8.94
CA ASP A 128 -29.42 -20.35 -8.06
C ASP A 128 -28.43 -20.05 -6.92
N ASN A 129 -27.78 -21.08 -6.37
CA ASN A 129 -26.74 -20.89 -5.35
C ASN A 129 -25.49 -20.23 -5.92
N GLU A 130 -25.01 -20.69 -7.08
CA GLU A 130 -23.87 -20.08 -7.78
C GLU A 130 -24.15 -18.61 -8.11
N LYS A 131 -25.36 -18.30 -8.58
CA LYS A 131 -25.81 -16.93 -8.84
C LYS A 131 -25.75 -16.07 -7.58
N ASN A 132 -26.27 -16.55 -6.45
CA ASN A 132 -26.21 -15.81 -5.19
C ASN A 132 -24.76 -15.60 -4.73
N ASN A 133 -23.91 -16.62 -4.81
CA ASN A 133 -22.49 -16.53 -4.50
C ASN A 133 -21.79 -15.47 -5.36
N LEU A 134 -22.06 -15.43 -6.67
CA LEU A 134 -21.50 -14.44 -7.57
C LEU A 134 -22.01 -13.03 -7.27
N ILE A 135 -23.29 -12.85 -6.97
CA ILE A 135 -23.85 -11.54 -6.55
C ILE A 135 -23.08 -11.00 -5.34
N TYR A 136 -22.83 -11.85 -4.35
CA TYR A 136 -22.09 -11.45 -3.16
C TYR A 136 -20.63 -11.11 -3.44
N GLN A 137 -19.95 -11.90 -4.27
CA GLN A 137 -18.59 -11.58 -4.70
C GLN A 137 -18.53 -10.23 -5.43
N VAL A 138 -19.46 -9.98 -6.34
CA VAL A 138 -19.55 -8.71 -7.07
C VAL A 138 -19.71 -7.54 -6.12
N ASP A 139 -20.59 -7.64 -5.13
CA ASP A 139 -20.79 -6.53 -4.21
C ASP A 139 -19.62 -6.32 -3.24
N THR A 140 -18.97 -7.39 -2.76
CA THR A 140 -17.72 -7.26 -2.00
C THR A 140 -16.63 -6.58 -2.82
N LEU A 141 -16.51 -6.93 -4.11
CA LEU A 141 -15.56 -6.28 -5.01
C LEU A 141 -15.90 -4.82 -5.28
N LYS A 142 -17.20 -4.46 -5.39
CA LYS A 142 -17.61 -3.04 -5.49
C LYS A 142 -17.17 -2.25 -4.28
N ASP A 143 -17.39 -2.79 -3.09
CA ASP A 143 -16.97 -2.13 -1.86
C ASP A 143 -15.45 -1.93 -1.84
N VAL A 144 -14.65 -2.92 -2.29
CA VAL A 144 -13.19 -2.82 -2.35
C VAL A 144 -12.76 -1.75 -3.35
N ILE A 145 -13.43 -1.66 -4.50
CA ILE A 145 -13.18 -0.62 -5.50
C ILE A 145 -13.47 0.76 -4.91
N GLU A 146 -14.61 0.96 -4.23
CA GLU A 146 -14.93 2.24 -3.59
C GLU A 146 -13.88 2.64 -2.54
N GLU A 147 -13.38 1.67 -1.77
CA GLU A 147 -12.32 1.92 -0.78
C GLU A 147 -10.99 2.32 -1.44
N GLN A 148 -10.61 1.66 -2.53
CA GLN A 148 -9.43 2.03 -3.33
C GLN A 148 -9.57 3.42 -3.96
N GLU A 149 -10.75 3.77 -4.48
CA GLU A 149 -11.03 5.10 -5.02
C GLU A 149 -10.91 6.20 -3.96
N GLU A 150 -11.40 5.94 -2.75
CA GLU A 150 -11.22 6.85 -1.60
C GLU A 150 -9.74 7.01 -1.22
N GLN A 151 -8.97 5.92 -1.19
CA GLN A 151 -7.53 5.97 -0.91
C GLN A 151 -6.77 6.74 -2.00
N MET A 152 -7.07 6.51 -3.28
CA MET A 152 -6.48 7.28 -4.38
C MET A 152 -6.76 8.77 -4.24
N ALA A 153 -8.01 9.15 -3.92
CA ALA A 153 -8.38 10.55 -3.70
C ALA A 153 -7.66 11.19 -2.49
N GLU A 154 -7.35 10.41 -1.45
CA GLU A 154 -6.50 10.86 -0.33
C GLU A 154 -5.06 11.09 -0.78
N PHE A 155 -4.45 10.14 -1.50
CA PHE A 155 -3.09 10.31 -2.03
C PHE A 155 -2.96 11.50 -2.97
N TYR A 156 -3.94 11.76 -3.84
CA TYR A 156 -3.92 12.94 -4.70
C TYR A 156 -3.94 14.24 -3.90
N ARG A 157 -4.75 14.33 -2.84
CA ARG A 157 -4.79 15.51 -1.97
C ARG A 157 -3.47 15.72 -1.22
N GLU A 158 -2.91 14.65 -0.63
CA GLU A 158 -1.63 14.73 0.08
C GLU A 158 -0.48 15.14 -0.87
N ASN A 159 -0.47 14.60 -2.09
CA ASN A 159 0.52 14.95 -3.10
C ASN A 159 0.41 16.43 -3.54
N GLU A 160 -0.81 16.95 -3.68
CA GLU A 160 -1.05 18.36 -3.97
C GLU A 160 -0.54 19.26 -2.83
N GLU A 161 -0.81 18.89 -1.58
CA GLU A 161 -0.32 19.61 -0.40
C GLU A 161 1.20 19.60 -0.30
N LYS A 162 1.85 18.44 -0.48
CA LYS A 162 3.31 18.33 -0.52
C LYS A 162 3.92 19.10 -1.67
N SER A 163 3.29 19.13 -2.83
CA SER A 163 3.74 19.93 -3.96
C SER A 163 3.69 21.43 -3.65
N LYS A 164 2.62 21.90 -2.99
CA LYS A 164 2.51 23.31 -2.54
C LYS A 164 3.60 23.66 -1.51
N GLU A 165 3.84 22.80 -0.54
CA GLU A 165 4.90 23.03 0.45
C GLU A 165 6.29 23.02 -0.19
N LEU A 166 6.54 22.14 -1.16
CA LEU A 166 7.79 22.13 -1.92
C LEU A 166 8.04 23.46 -2.64
N GLU A 167 7.02 24.01 -3.32
CA GLU A 167 7.14 25.31 -3.99
C GLU A 167 7.36 26.45 -2.99
N ARG A 168 6.72 26.41 -1.81
CA ARG A 168 6.96 27.37 -0.74
C ARG A 168 8.41 27.32 -0.24
N GLN A 169 8.96 26.12 -0.07
CA GLN A 169 10.36 25.93 0.35
C GLN A 169 11.35 26.37 -0.72
N LYS A 170 11.10 26.07 -2.01
CA LYS A 170 11.92 26.59 -3.11
C LYS A 170 11.97 28.11 -3.12
N HIS A 171 10.81 28.77 -2.92
CA HIS A 171 10.76 30.22 -2.82
C HIS A 171 11.59 30.74 -1.64
N MET A 172 11.47 30.12 -0.46
CA MET A 172 12.26 30.49 0.72
C MET A 172 13.77 30.33 0.47
N CYS A 173 14.20 29.22 -0.12
CA CYS A 173 15.59 29.00 -0.49
C CYS A 173 16.10 30.06 -1.47
N SER A 174 15.29 30.45 -2.45
CA SER A 174 15.64 31.53 -3.39
C SER A 174 15.83 32.87 -2.67
N VAL A 175 14.96 33.22 -1.74
CA VAL A 175 15.09 34.44 -0.92
C VAL A 175 16.37 34.41 -0.07
N LEU A 176 16.65 33.29 0.59
CA LEU A 176 17.86 33.13 1.40
C LEU A 176 19.14 33.16 0.55
N GLN A 177 19.10 32.57 -0.64
CA GLN A 177 20.21 32.63 -1.59
C GLN A 177 20.51 34.07 -2.00
N HIS A 178 19.49 34.84 -2.39
CA HIS A 178 19.66 36.26 -2.67
C HIS A 178 20.25 37.01 -1.46
N LYS A 179 19.78 36.72 -0.25
CA LYS A 179 20.30 37.39 0.94
C LYS A 179 21.75 37.04 1.23
N MET A 180 22.14 35.79 1.02
CA MET A 180 23.53 35.36 1.13
C MET A 180 24.42 36.10 0.12
N ASP A 181 23.96 36.23 -1.12
CA ASP A 181 24.73 36.90 -2.18
C ASP A 181 24.90 38.40 -1.90
N GLU A 182 23.86 39.07 -1.38
CA GLU A 182 23.96 40.46 -0.89
C GLU A 182 25.01 40.61 0.23
N LEU A 183 25.00 39.70 1.22
CA LEU A 183 25.94 39.75 2.33
C LEU A 183 27.38 39.47 1.88
N LYS A 184 27.58 38.51 0.97
CA LYS A 184 28.89 38.21 0.37
C LYS A 184 29.43 39.42 -0.39
N GLU A 185 28.60 40.09 -1.17
CA GLU A 185 29.01 41.29 -1.89
C GLU A 185 29.34 42.44 -0.93
N GLY A 186 28.56 42.61 0.15
CA GLY A 186 28.87 43.57 1.21
C GLY A 186 30.20 43.30 1.91
N LEU A 187 30.54 42.03 2.16
CA LEU A 187 31.86 41.65 2.69
C LEU A 187 32.97 41.94 1.69
N ARG A 188 32.78 41.57 0.41
CA ARG A 188 33.76 41.86 -0.66
C ARG A 188 34.08 43.36 -0.75
N GLN A 189 33.05 44.21 -0.70
CA GLN A 189 33.21 45.67 -0.72
C GLN A 189 33.97 46.18 0.51
N ARG A 190 33.71 45.60 1.70
CA ARG A 190 34.49 45.93 2.91
C ARG A 190 35.96 45.54 2.77
N ASP A 191 36.23 44.33 2.29
CA ASP A 191 37.60 43.83 2.13
C ASP A 191 38.38 44.67 1.10
N GLU A 192 37.73 45.04 -0.02
CA GLU A 192 38.29 45.93 -1.03
C GLU A 192 38.65 47.32 -0.46
N LEU A 193 37.79 47.87 0.42
CA LEU A 193 38.09 49.14 1.12
C LEU A 193 39.25 49.00 2.10
N ILE A 194 39.32 47.90 2.85
CA ILE A 194 40.43 47.62 3.78
C ILE A 194 41.76 47.57 3.00
N GLU A 195 41.78 46.84 1.89
CA GLU A 195 42.95 46.72 1.03
C GLU A 195 43.35 48.06 0.40
N LYS A 196 42.40 48.77 -0.23
CA LYS A 196 42.66 50.05 -0.90
C LYS A 196 43.22 51.11 0.03
N HIS A 197 42.81 51.09 1.30
CA HIS A 197 43.28 52.05 2.31
C HIS A 197 44.50 51.56 3.10
N GLY A 198 45.07 50.39 2.77
CA GLY A 198 46.25 49.84 3.44
C GLY A 198 46.01 49.62 4.94
N LEU A 199 44.77 49.27 5.29
CA LEU A 199 44.34 49.03 6.65
C LEU A 199 44.69 47.58 7.02
N VAL A 200 45.23 47.41 8.22
CA VAL A 200 45.62 46.12 8.76
C VAL A 200 44.77 45.86 9.99
N ILE A 201 44.21 44.66 10.05
CA ILE A 201 43.50 44.17 11.23
C ILE A 201 44.54 43.76 12.25
N ILE A 202 44.47 44.38 13.43
CA ILE A 202 45.24 43.94 14.58
C ILE A 202 44.30 43.11 15.45
N PRO A 203 44.64 41.84 15.74
CA PRO A 203 43.91 41.09 16.75
C PRO A 203 44.11 41.80 18.09
N ASP A 204 43.05 42.36 18.66
CA ASP A 204 43.04 42.64 20.09
C ASP A 204 42.93 41.28 20.78
N GLY A 205 43.93 40.95 21.60
CA GLY A 205 43.99 39.67 22.30
C GLY A 205 42.66 39.37 22.97
N THR A 206 42.03 38.26 22.60
CA THR A 206 40.92 37.70 23.35
C THR A 206 41.38 37.42 24.79
N PRO A 207 40.63 37.82 25.83
CA PRO A 207 40.95 37.40 27.18
C PRO A 207 40.89 35.88 27.22
N ASN A 208 41.97 35.27 27.69
CA ASN A 208 42.12 33.84 27.81
C ASN A 208 40.90 33.18 28.49
N GLY A 209 40.24 32.29 27.75
CA GLY A 209 39.82 30.98 28.27
C GLY A 209 38.82 30.92 29.43
N ASP A 210 37.67 31.60 29.37
CA ASP A 210 36.49 31.20 30.16
C ASP A 210 35.29 30.93 29.25
N VAL A 211 34.87 29.67 29.23
CA VAL A 211 33.92 29.09 28.29
C VAL A 211 32.54 29.15 28.93
N ASN A 212 31.90 30.32 29.09
CA ASN A 212 30.49 30.39 29.52
C ASN A 212 29.80 31.78 29.40
N HIS A 213 30.12 32.61 28.42
CA HIS A 213 29.18 33.67 28.02
C HIS A 213 29.20 33.89 26.51
N GLU A 214 28.06 34.37 26.00
CA GLU A 214 27.80 34.68 24.59
C GLU A 214 29.01 35.30 23.88
N PRO A 215 29.18 35.06 22.57
CA PRO A 215 30.31 35.58 21.81
C PRO A 215 30.21 37.10 21.76
N VAL A 216 30.81 37.76 22.75
CA VAL A 216 31.12 39.18 22.66
C VAL A 216 32.20 39.25 21.60
N VAL A 217 31.81 39.71 20.43
CA VAL A 217 32.68 40.07 19.31
C VAL A 217 33.86 40.83 19.89
N GLY A 218 35.03 40.16 19.99
CA GLY A 218 36.27 40.83 20.33
C GLY A 218 36.43 41.98 19.35
N ALA A 219 36.57 43.21 19.86
CA ALA A 219 36.64 44.38 19.02
C ALA A 219 37.82 44.22 18.06
N ILE A 220 37.53 44.09 16.77
CA ILE A 220 38.55 44.02 15.73
C ILE A 220 39.01 45.46 15.49
N THR A 221 40.21 45.81 15.94
CA THR A 221 40.80 47.12 15.66
C THR A 221 41.46 47.13 14.30
N VAL A 222 41.09 48.13 13.51
CA VAL A 222 41.61 48.35 12.16
C VAL A 222 42.44 49.62 12.18
N VAL A 223 43.72 49.51 11.82
CA VAL A 223 44.64 50.65 11.81
C VAL A 223 45.44 50.69 10.51
N SER A 224 46.02 51.84 10.16
CA SER A 224 46.93 51.91 9.02
C SER A 224 48.17 51.03 9.24
N GLN A 225 48.76 50.54 8.15
CA GLN A 225 49.99 49.73 8.21
C GLN A 225 51.13 50.41 8.97
N LYS A 226 51.28 51.75 8.85
CA LYS A 226 52.27 52.52 9.62
C LYS A 226 51.99 52.48 11.12
N ALA A 227 50.73 52.61 11.52
CA ALA A 227 50.35 52.54 12.93
C ALA A 227 50.54 51.13 13.49
N ALA A 228 50.24 50.09 12.70
CA ALA A 228 50.47 48.70 13.09
C ALA A 228 51.96 48.42 13.37
N GLN A 229 52.86 48.91 12.52
CA GLN A 229 54.30 48.74 12.70
C GLN A 229 54.84 49.41 13.98
N VAL A 230 54.30 50.59 14.33
CA VAL A 230 54.65 51.29 15.59
C VAL A 230 54.10 50.55 16.81
N LEU A 231 52.92 49.96 16.69
CA LEU A 231 52.30 49.19 17.77
C LEU A 231 52.99 47.84 18.02
N GLU A 232 53.61 47.25 17.00
CA GLU A 232 54.38 46.01 17.13
C GLU A 232 55.61 46.19 18.04
N SER A 233 56.28 47.34 17.97
CA SER A 233 57.39 47.64 18.89
C SER A 233 56.98 47.82 20.35
N ALA A 234 55.69 48.06 20.63
CA ALA A 234 55.16 48.19 21.98
C ALA A 234 54.90 46.83 22.68
N GLY A 235 55.16 45.72 22.00
CA GLY A 235 54.94 44.36 22.47
C GLY A 235 53.47 43.91 22.44
N GLU A 236 53.17 42.79 23.09
CA GLU A 236 51.84 42.18 23.07
C GLU A 236 50.84 42.85 24.04
N GLY A 237 49.54 42.76 23.71
CA GLY A 237 48.42 43.24 24.52
C GLY A 237 47.34 43.96 23.68
N PRO A 238 46.18 44.30 24.28
CA PRO A 238 45.16 45.12 23.63
C PRO A 238 45.74 46.46 23.12
N LEU A 239 45.11 47.06 22.11
CA LEU A 239 45.53 48.36 21.55
C LEU A 239 45.80 49.40 22.65
N ASP A 240 44.92 49.50 23.65
CA ASP A 240 45.04 50.46 24.75
C ASP A 240 46.32 50.24 25.58
N VAL A 241 46.69 48.99 25.85
CA VAL A 241 47.90 48.65 26.62
C VAL A 241 49.16 48.98 25.82
N ARG A 242 49.15 48.70 24.50
CA ARG A 242 50.27 49.03 23.60
C ARG A 242 50.45 50.54 23.47
N LEU A 243 49.36 51.30 23.35
CA LEU A 243 49.39 52.76 23.34
C LEU A 243 49.92 53.33 24.66
N GLN A 244 49.54 52.75 25.80
CA GLN A 244 50.01 53.18 27.11
C GLN A 244 51.51 52.94 27.31
N LYS A 245 52.04 51.80 26.83
CA LYS A 245 53.48 51.50 26.86
C LYS A 245 54.27 52.52 26.04
N LEU A 246 53.86 52.79 24.79
CA LEU A 246 54.50 53.80 23.94
C LEU A 246 54.44 55.21 24.55
N ALA A 247 53.33 55.55 25.21
CA ALA A 247 53.21 56.81 25.93
C ALA A 247 54.19 56.89 27.11
N GLY A 248 54.36 55.81 27.87
CA GLY A 248 55.34 55.70 28.95
C GLY A 248 56.79 55.84 28.47
N GLU A 249 57.16 55.13 27.40
CA GLU A 249 58.49 55.23 26.78
C GLU A 249 58.79 56.66 26.31
N LYS A 250 57.81 57.33 25.71
CA LYS A 250 57.92 58.73 25.31
C LYS A 250 58.19 59.64 26.51
N GLU A 251 57.49 59.44 27.63
CA GLU A 251 57.71 60.23 28.85
C GLU A 251 59.08 59.98 29.49
N GLU A 252 59.57 58.74 29.44
CA GLU A 252 60.90 58.38 29.91
C GLU A 252 61.99 59.02 29.05
N LEU A 253 61.88 58.92 27.72
CA LEU A 253 62.80 59.59 26.78
C LEU A 253 62.78 61.11 26.95
N LEU A 254 61.61 61.72 27.17
CA LEU A 254 61.51 63.15 27.48
C LEU A 254 62.24 63.49 28.79
N SER A 255 62.16 62.62 29.79
CA SER A 255 62.88 62.78 31.07
C SER A 255 64.39 62.65 30.88
N GLN A 256 64.85 61.70 30.07
CA GLN A 256 66.25 61.56 29.69
C GLN A 256 66.76 62.78 28.92
N ILE A 257 65.98 63.33 27.97
CA ILE A 257 66.34 64.57 27.26
C ILE A 257 66.45 65.74 28.25
N ARG A 258 65.53 65.87 29.21
CA ARG A 258 65.63 66.89 30.26
C ARG A 258 66.89 66.72 31.10
N LYS A 259 67.20 65.49 31.51
CA LYS A 259 68.40 65.16 32.28
C LYS A 259 69.68 65.40 31.49
N LEU A 260 69.76 64.99 30.23
CA LEU A 260 70.91 65.21 29.35
C LEU A 260 71.10 66.70 29.03
N LYS A 261 70.02 67.48 28.91
CA LYS A 261 70.12 68.94 28.81
C LYS A 261 70.72 69.54 30.08
N LEU A 262 70.25 69.11 31.25
CA LEU A 262 70.81 69.52 32.55
C LEU A 262 72.29 69.12 32.67
N GLN A 263 72.64 67.89 32.29
CA GLN A 263 74.01 67.38 32.29
C GLN A 263 74.90 68.08 31.25
N LEU A 264 74.38 68.48 30.09
CA LEU A 264 75.10 69.30 29.11
C LEU A 264 75.34 70.72 29.65
N GLU A 265 74.40 71.26 30.42
CA GLU A 265 74.53 72.51 31.17
C GLU A 265 75.60 72.39 32.28
N GLU A 266 75.66 71.24 32.96
CA GLU A 266 76.62 70.91 34.03
C GLU A 266 78.03 70.58 33.49
N GLU A 267 78.15 69.86 32.37
CA GLU A 267 79.42 69.54 31.68
C GLU A 267 80.05 70.75 31.00
N ARG A 268 79.23 71.74 30.60
CA ARG A 268 79.76 73.07 30.24
C ARG A 268 80.42 73.80 31.41
N GLN A 269 80.17 73.39 32.65
CA GLN A 269 80.70 74.02 33.87
C GLN A 269 81.79 73.22 34.61
N LYS A 270 82.03 71.94 34.28
CA LYS A 270 82.95 71.09 35.05
C LYS A 270 83.73 70.08 34.20
N CYS A 271 84.65 70.58 33.36
CA CYS A 271 85.77 69.75 32.89
C CYS A 271 86.88 69.66 33.96
N SER A 272 86.94 68.56 34.73
CA SER A 272 88.22 67.90 35.06
C SER A 272 88.03 66.53 35.75
N ARG A 273 88.58 65.49 35.09
CA ARG A 273 89.23 64.27 35.61
C ARG A 273 88.41 63.08 36.15
N ASN A 274 88.42 62.01 35.32
CA ASN A 274 88.77 60.58 35.58
C ASN A 274 88.03 59.79 36.69
N ASP A 275 87.87 58.46 36.69
CA ASP A 275 88.08 57.29 35.80
C ASP A 275 87.64 56.02 36.60
N GLY A 276 87.29 54.90 35.92
CA GLY A 276 87.15 53.50 36.45
C GLY A 276 85.93 53.16 37.34
N THR A 277 85.38 51.95 37.46
CA THR A 277 85.59 50.59 36.90
C THR A 277 84.43 49.68 37.39
N ALA A 278 84.02 48.73 36.54
CA ALA A 278 83.51 47.35 36.76
C ALA A 278 82.56 46.95 37.93
N GLY A 279 81.56 46.10 37.64
CA GLY A 279 80.92 45.23 38.65
C GLY A 279 79.54 44.61 38.32
N ASP A 280 79.55 43.47 37.62
CA ASP A 280 78.76 42.22 37.77
C ASP A 280 77.36 42.16 38.47
N LEU A 281 76.40 41.43 37.88
CA LEU A 281 75.30 40.76 38.62
C LEU A 281 74.50 39.76 37.74
N ALA A 282 74.96 38.51 37.73
CA ALA A 282 74.15 37.34 37.41
C ALA A 282 73.29 36.94 38.63
N GLY A 283 72.01 36.64 38.43
CA GLY A 283 71.18 36.10 39.51
C GLY A 283 69.71 35.85 39.17
N LEU A 284 69.36 34.55 39.16
CA LEU A 284 68.07 33.97 39.59
C LEU A 284 66.94 33.87 38.54
N GLN A 285 66.99 32.78 37.76
CA GLN A 285 65.84 32.24 37.02
C GLN A 285 65.61 30.80 37.48
N ASN A 286 64.79 30.60 38.52
CA ASN A 286 64.36 29.27 39.00
C ASN A 286 62.87 29.22 39.36
N GLY A 287 62.07 30.24 39.00
CA GLY A 287 60.63 30.31 39.28
C GLY A 287 59.72 30.20 38.05
N SER A 288 60.18 30.60 36.86
CA SER A 288 59.41 30.59 35.61
C SER A 288 59.21 29.18 35.04
N ASP A 289 60.10 28.25 35.36
CA ASP A 289 60.02 26.86 34.88
C ASP A 289 58.86 26.09 35.50
N LEU A 290 58.51 26.34 36.77
CA LEU A 290 57.44 25.58 37.43
C LEU A 290 56.06 25.92 36.87
N GLN A 291 55.81 27.21 36.58
CA GLN A 291 54.55 27.68 36.02
C GLN A 291 54.40 27.28 34.54
N PHE A 292 55.50 27.24 33.80
CA PHE A 292 55.54 26.68 32.44
C PHE A 292 55.25 25.18 32.43
N ILE A 293 55.77 24.41 33.40
CA ILE A 293 55.51 22.97 33.55
C ILE A 293 54.05 22.68 33.90
N GLU A 294 53.40 23.49 34.75
CA GLU A 294 51.97 23.34 35.05
C GLU A 294 51.10 23.65 33.83
N MET A 295 51.38 24.75 33.12
CA MET A 295 50.65 25.11 31.90
C MET A 295 50.83 24.07 30.79
N GLN A 296 52.02 23.48 30.66
CA GLN A 296 52.30 22.38 29.75
C GLN A 296 51.50 21.11 30.13
N ARG A 297 51.34 20.82 31.42
CA ARG A 297 50.52 19.69 31.90
C ARG A 297 49.04 19.90 31.59
N ASP A 298 48.51 21.10 31.81
CA ASP A 298 47.11 21.42 31.53
C ASP A 298 46.79 21.41 30.03
N ALA A 299 47.69 21.94 29.21
CA ALA A 299 47.59 21.82 27.75
C ALA A 299 47.59 20.35 27.32
N ASN A 300 48.49 19.52 27.87
CA ASN A 300 48.53 18.10 27.57
C ASN A 300 47.28 17.34 28.05
N ARG A 301 46.69 17.75 29.18
CA ARG A 301 45.41 17.21 29.67
C ARG A 301 44.26 17.55 28.71
N GLN A 302 44.15 18.80 28.28
CA GLN A 302 43.12 19.22 27.32
C GLN A 302 43.29 18.50 25.96
N ILE A 303 44.52 18.37 25.47
CA ILE A 303 44.81 17.58 24.25
C ILE A 303 44.32 16.14 24.41
N SER A 304 44.52 15.54 25.60
CA SER A 304 44.07 14.18 25.88
C SER A 304 42.54 14.07 25.92
N GLU A 305 41.84 15.05 26.51
CA GLU A 305 40.37 15.11 26.50
C GLU A 305 39.81 15.28 25.08
N TYR A 306 40.40 16.15 24.25
CA TYR A 306 39.96 16.32 22.86
C TYR A 306 40.26 15.09 22.00
N LYS A 307 41.40 14.41 22.22
CA LYS A 307 41.69 13.12 21.57
C LYS A 307 40.65 12.05 21.94
N PHE A 308 40.23 12.00 23.20
CA PHE A 308 39.18 11.07 23.62
C PHE A 308 37.83 11.40 22.98
N LYS A 309 37.43 12.68 22.98
CA LYS A 309 36.19 13.12 22.33
C LYS A 309 36.19 12.83 20.82
N LEU A 310 37.33 13.07 20.15
CA LEU A 310 37.50 12.77 18.74
C LEU A 310 37.36 11.27 18.48
N SER A 311 38.07 10.43 19.25
CA SER A 311 37.98 8.97 19.12
C SER A 311 36.56 8.44 19.35
N LYS A 312 35.81 9.06 20.27
CA LYS A 312 34.40 8.72 20.50
C LYS A 312 33.51 9.13 19.33
N ALA A 313 33.70 10.33 18.78
CA ALA A 313 32.98 10.78 17.59
C ALA A 313 33.29 9.90 16.35
N GLU A 314 34.53 9.43 16.19
CA GLU A 314 34.93 8.49 15.13
C GLU A 314 34.23 7.12 15.27
N GLN A 315 34.04 6.62 16.51
CA GLN A 315 33.25 5.41 16.77
C GLN A 315 31.76 5.62 16.46
N ASP A 316 31.21 6.79 16.80
CA ASP A 316 29.81 7.10 16.51
C ASP A 316 29.58 7.21 14.99
N ILE A 317 30.51 7.82 14.24
CA ILE A 317 30.46 7.89 12.77
C ILE A 317 30.41 6.49 12.17
N THR A 318 31.32 5.59 12.58
CA THR A 318 31.34 4.22 12.05
C THR A 318 30.07 3.44 12.36
N THR A 319 29.43 3.69 13.51
CA THR A 319 28.13 3.09 13.88
C THR A 319 26.98 3.63 13.03
N LEU A 320 26.97 4.95 12.77
CA LEU A 320 25.98 5.59 11.91
C LEU A 320 26.14 5.14 10.46
N GLU A 321 27.37 5.00 9.95
CA GLU A 321 27.65 4.48 8.61
C GLU A 321 27.11 3.06 8.42
N GLN A 322 27.27 2.17 9.41
CA GLN A 322 26.68 0.83 9.35
C GLN A 322 25.13 0.89 9.32
N SER A 323 24.55 1.80 10.09
CA SER A 323 23.10 2.01 10.11
C SER A 323 22.58 2.53 8.77
N ILE A 324 23.28 3.47 8.14
CA ILE A 324 22.99 4.00 6.80
C ILE A 324 23.04 2.86 5.78
N ASN A 325 24.11 2.07 5.74
CA ASN A 325 24.24 0.93 4.81
C ASN A 325 23.07 -0.06 4.93
N ARG A 326 22.61 -0.33 6.17
CA ARG A 326 21.46 -1.21 6.41
C ARG A 326 20.16 -0.61 5.88
N LEU A 327 19.94 0.69 6.10
CA LEU A 327 18.77 1.42 5.63
C LEU A 327 18.75 1.53 4.11
N GLU A 328 19.88 1.83 3.47
CA GLU A 328 20.02 1.84 2.02
C GLU A 328 19.67 0.48 1.40
N GLY A 329 20.12 -0.61 2.02
CA GLY A 329 19.72 -1.97 1.61
C GLY A 329 18.23 -2.25 1.77
N GLN A 330 17.56 -1.67 2.78
CA GLN A 330 16.10 -1.77 2.91
C GLN A 330 15.38 -0.96 1.82
N VAL A 331 15.81 0.28 1.58
CA VAL A 331 15.25 1.15 0.53
C VAL A 331 15.35 0.48 -0.83
N LEU A 332 16.50 -0.13 -1.15
CA LEU A 332 16.67 -0.85 -2.41
C LEU A 332 15.67 -2.01 -2.55
N ARG A 333 15.48 -2.81 -1.50
CA ARG A 333 14.50 -3.92 -1.52
C ARG A 333 13.07 -3.43 -1.67
N TYR A 334 12.68 -2.37 -0.96
CA TYR A 334 11.34 -1.80 -1.09
C TYR A 334 11.11 -1.21 -2.47
N LYS A 335 12.12 -0.57 -3.07
CA LYS A 335 12.05 -0.09 -4.45
C LYS A 335 11.82 -1.23 -5.44
N THR A 336 12.60 -2.30 -5.38
CA THR A 336 12.40 -3.47 -6.27
C THR A 336 11.03 -4.12 -6.05
N ALA A 337 10.56 -4.21 -4.80
CA ALA A 337 9.25 -4.76 -4.50
C ALA A 337 8.11 -3.90 -5.08
N ALA A 338 8.23 -2.58 -4.99
CA ALA A 338 7.27 -1.64 -5.56
C ALA A 338 7.23 -1.72 -7.10
N GLU A 339 8.40 -1.74 -7.75
CA GLU A 339 8.50 -1.88 -9.22
C GLU A 339 7.89 -3.21 -9.71
N ASN A 340 8.04 -4.30 -8.95
CA ASN A 340 7.42 -5.58 -9.27
C ASN A 340 5.89 -5.56 -9.05
N ALA A 341 5.42 -4.90 -7.99
CA ALA A 341 3.99 -4.76 -7.73
C ALA A 341 3.28 -3.95 -8.83
N GLU A 342 3.91 -2.87 -9.30
CA GLU A 342 3.40 -2.04 -10.42
C GLU A 342 3.24 -2.87 -11.70
N LYS A 343 4.23 -3.70 -12.05
CA LYS A 343 4.14 -4.60 -13.21
C LYS A 343 2.98 -5.58 -13.10
N VAL A 344 2.79 -6.20 -11.93
CA VAL A 344 1.68 -7.14 -11.69
C VAL A 344 0.33 -6.42 -11.77
N GLU A 345 0.23 -5.19 -11.27
CA GLU A 345 -0.98 -4.39 -11.38
C GLU A 345 -1.36 -4.10 -12.85
N ASP A 346 -0.38 -3.76 -13.68
CA ASP A 346 -0.59 -3.50 -15.10
C ASP A 346 -1.05 -4.76 -15.86
N GLU A 347 -0.47 -5.92 -15.53
CA GLU A 347 -0.90 -7.23 -16.06
C GLU A 347 -2.36 -7.54 -15.68
N LEU A 348 -2.71 -7.37 -14.40
CA LEU A 348 -4.08 -7.57 -13.92
C LEU A 348 -5.08 -6.60 -14.55
N LYS A 349 -4.68 -5.33 -14.79
CA LYS A 349 -5.51 -4.36 -15.53
C LYS A 349 -5.74 -4.83 -16.98
N ALA A 350 -4.73 -5.39 -17.63
CA ALA A 350 -4.86 -5.92 -18.98
C ALA A 350 -5.80 -7.14 -19.02
N GLU A 351 -5.66 -8.08 -18.08
CA GLU A 351 -6.53 -9.24 -17.95
C GLU A 351 -7.98 -8.84 -17.64
N LYS A 352 -8.20 -7.89 -16.72
CA LYS A 352 -9.54 -7.35 -16.42
C LYS A 352 -10.21 -6.81 -17.68
N ARG A 353 -9.50 -6.03 -18.51
CA ARG A 353 -10.03 -5.51 -19.78
C ARG A 353 -10.35 -6.62 -20.78
N LYS A 354 -9.56 -7.70 -20.79
CA LYS A 354 -9.80 -8.86 -21.65
C LYS A 354 -11.06 -9.61 -21.21
N LEU A 355 -11.17 -9.95 -19.93
CA LEU A 355 -12.33 -10.63 -19.35
C LEU A 355 -13.61 -9.80 -19.48
N GLN A 356 -13.53 -8.47 -19.33
CA GLN A 356 -14.68 -7.59 -19.59
C GLN A 356 -15.16 -7.64 -21.03
N ARG A 357 -14.24 -7.74 -22.01
CA ARG A 357 -14.60 -7.91 -23.42
C ARG A 357 -15.25 -9.27 -23.67
N GLU A 358 -14.69 -10.34 -23.10
CA GLU A 358 -15.24 -11.69 -23.22
C GLU A 358 -16.63 -11.81 -22.58
N LEU A 359 -16.83 -11.21 -21.40
CA LEU A 359 -18.13 -11.12 -20.74
C LEU A 359 -19.17 -10.43 -21.62
N ARG A 360 -18.80 -9.30 -22.24
CA ARG A 360 -19.70 -8.57 -23.13
C ARG A 360 -20.12 -9.42 -24.33
N THR A 361 -19.17 -10.08 -24.99
CA THR A 361 -19.44 -10.99 -26.10
C THR A 361 -20.33 -12.17 -25.66
N ALA A 362 -20.14 -12.70 -24.46
CA ALA A 362 -20.99 -13.78 -23.93
C ALA A 362 -22.43 -13.30 -23.65
N LEU A 363 -22.59 -12.10 -23.10
CA LEU A 363 -23.91 -11.49 -22.87
C LEU A 363 -24.65 -11.25 -24.19
N ASP A 364 -23.99 -10.68 -25.19
CA ASP A 364 -24.57 -10.47 -26.52
C ASP A 364 -25.08 -11.80 -27.11
N LYS A 365 -24.33 -12.89 -26.91
CA LYS A 365 -24.72 -14.23 -27.36
C LYS A 365 -25.89 -14.83 -26.58
N ILE A 366 -26.00 -14.53 -25.29
CA ILE A 366 -27.16 -14.93 -24.48
C ILE A 366 -28.41 -14.21 -25.00
N GLU A 367 -28.33 -12.89 -25.25
CA GLU A 367 -29.46 -12.13 -25.81
C GLU A 367 -29.93 -12.68 -27.16
N GLU A 368 -29.00 -13.03 -28.06
CA GLU A 368 -29.33 -13.69 -29.33
C GLU A 368 -30.06 -15.04 -29.12
N MET A 369 -29.56 -15.86 -28.19
CA MET A 369 -30.17 -17.15 -27.87
C MET A 369 -31.54 -17.00 -27.20
N GLU A 370 -31.74 -16.01 -26.34
CA GLU A 370 -33.03 -15.71 -25.73
C GLU A 370 -34.07 -15.26 -26.76
N MET A 371 -33.65 -14.42 -27.72
CA MET A 371 -34.49 -13.99 -28.83
C MET A 371 -34.91 -15.17 -29.71
N THR A 372 -33.97 -16.03 -30.10
CA THR A 372 -34.29 -17.24 -30.89
C THR A 372 -35.22 -18.19 -30.13
N ASN A 373 -34.98 -18.39 -28.84
CA ASN A 373 -35.82 -19.25 -27.99
C ASN A 373 -37.25 -18.67 -27.85
N SER A 374 -37.39 -17.35 -27.68
CA SER A 374 -38.68 -16.66 -27.67
C SER A 374 -39.47 -16.87 -28.97
N HIS A 375 -38.79 -16.81 -30.13
CA HIS A 375 -39.41 -17.10 -31.42
C HIS A 375 -39.87 -18.56 -31.53
N LEU A 376 -39.04 -19.51 -31.09
CA LEU A 376 -39.38 -20.93 -31.09
C LEU A 376 -40.56 -21.23 -30.15
N ALA A 377 -40.56 -20.66 -28.94
CA ALA A 377 -41.65 -20.81 -27.98
C ALA A 377 -42.98 -20.31 -28.56
N LYS A 378 -43.00 -19.11 -29.18
CA LYS A 378 -44.19 -18.57 -29.86
C LYS A 378 -44.70 -19.48 -30.98
N ARG A 379 -43.79 -20.08 -31.76
CA ARG A 379 -44.15 -21.01 -32.84
C ARG A 379 -44.73 -22.32 -32.28
N LEU A 380 -44.19 -22.80 -31.16
CA LEU A 380 -44.66 -23.99 -30.48
C LEU A 380 -46.05 -23.79 -29.86
N GLU A 381 -46.28 -22.63 -29.24
CA GLU A 381 -47.61 -22.19 -28.77
C GLU A 381 -48.66 -22.21 -29.89
N LYS A 382 -48.34 -21.65 -31.06
CA LYS A 382 -49.22 -21.70 -32.24
C LYS A 382 -49.55 -23.12 -32.68
N MET A 383 -48.54 -24.00 -32.71
CA MET A 383 -48.74 -25.41 -33.07
C MET A 383 -49.63 -26.13 -32.06
N LYS A 384 -49.45 -25.87 -30.76
CA LYS A 384 -50.32 -26.40 -29.70
C LYS A 384 -51.75 -25.92 -29.86
N ALA A 385 -51.97 -24.62 -30.06
CA ALA A 385 -53.31 -24.05 -30.26
C ALA A 385 -54.01 -24.66 -31.48
N ASN A 386 -53.30 -24.83 -32.61
CA ASN A 386 -53.83 -25.48 -33.80
C ASN A 386 -54.23 -26.94 -33.54
N ARG A 387 -53.39 -27.69 -32.81
CA ARG A 387 -53.70 -29.08 -32.42
C ARG A 387 -54.95 -29.14 -31.55
N THR A 388 -55.07 -28.26 -30.55
CA THR A 388 -56.25 -28.20 -29.68
C THR A 388 -57.52 -27.85 -30.47
N ALA A 389 -57.43 -26.92 -31.42
CA ALA A 389 -58.56 -26.56 -32.28
C ALA A 389 -59.01 -27.72 -33.18
N LEU A 390 -58.06 -28.47 -33.76
CA LEU A 390 -58.35 -29.68 -34.54
C LEU A 390 -59.02 -30.77 -33.71
N LEU A 391 -58.55 -30.99 -32.48
CA LEU A 391 -59.14 -31.96 -31.57
C LEU A 391 -60.56 -31.58 -31.13
N ALA A 392 -60.89 -30.28 -31.07
CA ALA A 392 -62.24 -29.81 -30.74
C ALA A 392 -63.25 -29.91 -31.89
N GLN A 393 -62.79 -30.20 -33.12
CA GLN A 393 -63.63 -30.39 -34.31
C GLN A 393 -63.92 -31.87 -34.61
N GLN A 394 -63.25 -32.80 -33.91
CA GLN A 394 -63.55 -34.25 -33.93
C GLN A 394 -64.48 -34.59 -32.77
#